data_AF-A0AAV5A4H7-F1
#
_entry.id   AF-A0AAV5A4H7-F1
#
_cell.length_a   1.000
_cell.length_b   1.000
_cell.length_c   1.000
_cell.angle_alpha   90.00
_cell.angle_beta   90.00
_cell.angle_gamma   90.00
#
_symmetry.space_group_name_H-M   'P 1'
#
loop_
_entity.id
_entity.type
_entity.pdbx_description
1 polymer ?
#
loop_
_entity_poly.entity_id
_entity_poly.type
_entity_poly.pdbx_seq_one_letter_code
_entity_poly.pdbx_strand_id
1 'polypeptide(L)'
;MSSRHMVTERRTFSIAAAQSSQLNKAYQTLLSPLLRAEYILAKQGIYEDENEKLEDPEFITEIMDIRQEIEDASDDETLTRLSKKNKEKIDLTIGQVSQLIQDRNWKAAKTASTRLKYLLGIDKAAEKKIHHY
;
A
#
# COMPACT_ATOMS: atom_id res chain seq x y z
N MET A 1 -13.80 -47.70 -9.75
CA MET A 1 -12.49 -47.00 -9.83
C MET A 1 -12.57 -45.51 -10.17
N SER A 2 -13.76 -44.93 -10.43
CA SER A 2 -13.88 -43.52 -10.89
C SER A 2 -13.81 -42.46 -9.77
N SER A 3 -14.39 -42.72 -8.59
CA SER A 3 -14.50 -41.70 -7.52
C SER A 3 -13.20 -41.36 -6.77
N ARG A 4 -12.21 -42.26 -6.75
CA ARG A 4 -10.94 -42.03 -6.02
C ARG A 4 -9.93 -41.20 -6.84
N HIS A 5 -9.98 -41.30 -8.17
CA HIS A 5 -9.19 -40.47 -9.07
C HIS A 5 -9.69 -39.01 -9.08
N MET A 6 -11.00 -38.78 -9.19
CA MET A 6 -11.58 -37.42 -9.13
C MET A 6 -11.24 -36.69 -7.82
N VAL A 7 -11.24 -37.37 -6.67
CA VAL A 7 -10.88 -36.74 -5.38
C VAL A 7 -9.40 -36.37 -5.30
N THR A 8 -8.53 -37.15 -5.93
CA THR A 8 -7.07 -36.92 -5.97
C THR A 8 -6.73 -35.78 -6.93
N GLU A 9 -7.42 -35.70 -8.07
CA GLU A 9 -7.28 -34.62 -9.05
C GLU A 9 -7.79 -33.28 -8.50
N ARG A 10 -8.90 -33.29 -7.75
CA ARG A 10 -9.42 -32.09 -7.05
C ARG A 10 -8.48 -31.60 -5.94
N ARG A 11 -7.84 -32.51 -5.20
CA ARG A 11 -6.85 -32.18 -4.15
C ARG A 11 -5.56 -31.62 -4.74
N THR A 12 -5.05 -32.21 -5.82
CA THR A 12 -3.82 -31.73 -6.48
C THR A 12 -4.05 -30.36 -7.12
N PHE A 13 -5.19 -30.14 -7.76
CA PHE A 13 -5.61 -28.82 -8.24
C PHE A 13 -5.72 -27.80 -7.10
N SER A 14 -6.33 -28.15 -5.97
CA SER A 14 -6.44 -27.22 -4.83
C SER A 14 -5.08 -26.86 -4.21
N ILE A 15 -4.15 -27.80 -4.16
CA ILE A 15 -2.78 -27.56 -3.68
C ILE A 15 -2.01 -26.65 -4.66
N ALA A 16 -2.09 -26.92 -5.97
CA ALA A 16 -1.46 -26.09 -6.99
C ALA A 16 -2.04 -24.66 -7.04
N ALA A 17 -3.35 -24.51 -6.85
CA ALA A 17 -4.02 -23.22 -6.74
C ALA A 17 -3.61 -22.47 -5.46
N ALA A 18 -3.49 -23.17 -4.32
CA ALA A 18 -3.02 -22.58 -3.07
C ALA A 18 -1.55 -22.11 -3.18
N GLN A 19 -0.69 -22.91 -3.81
CA GLN A 19 0.72 -22.55 -4.04
C GLN A 19 0.85 -21.36 -5.01
N SER A 20 0.09 -21.35 -6.10
CA SER A 20 0.05 -20.21 -7.03
C SER A 20 -0.47 -18.93 -6.36
N SER A 21 -1.49 -19.06 -5.50
CA SER A 21 -2.02 -17.94 -4.71
C SER A 21 -0.99 -17.40 -3.72
N GLN A 22 -0.24 -18.29 -3.05
CA GLN A 22 0.83 -17.91 -2.13
C GLN A 22 2.00 -17.23 -2.85
N LEU A 23 2.35 -17.70 -4.05
CA LEU A 23 3.37 -17.09 -4.91
C LEU A 23 2.94 -15.70 -5.38
N ASN A 24 1.70 -15.57 -5.85
CA ASN A 24 1.12 -14.28 -6.26
C ASN A 24 1.05 -13.30 -5.09
N LYS A 25 0.69 -13.76 -3.89
CA LYS A 25 0.68 -12.92 -2.69
C LYS A 25 2.08 -12.44 -2.33
N ALA A 26 3.07 -13.31 -2.32
CA ALA A 26 4.47 -12.93 -2.08
C ALA A 26 4.99 -11.96 -3.15
N TYR A 27 4.66 -12.19 -4.42
CA TYR A 27 5.02 -11.31 -5.53
C TYR A 27 4.40 -9.92 -5.38
N GLN A 28 3.09 -9.82 -5.10
CA GLN A 28 2.40 -8.54 -4.89
C GLN A 28 2.91 -7.81 -3.65
N THR A 29 3.20 -8.54 -2.56
CA THR A 29 3.81 -8.00 -1.35
C THR A 29 5.20 -7.43 -1.62
N LEU A 30 6.02 -8.10 -2.42
CA LEU A 30 7.35 -7.59 -2.76
C LEU A 30 7.29 -6.49 -3.82
N LEU A 31 6.29 -6.48 -4.69
CA LEU A 31 6.14 -5.47 -5.73
C LEU A 31 5.73 -4.12 -5.15
N SER A 32 4.80 -4.10 -4.18
CA SER A 32 4.38 -2.88 -3.51
C SER A 32 5.45 -2.38 -2.53
N PRO A 33 5.97 -1.14 -2.70
CA PRO A 33 6.96 -0.57 -1.78
C PRO A 33 6.50 -0.51 -0.33
N LEU A 34 5.21 -0.23 -0.11
CA LEU A 34 4.60 -0.21 1.22
C LEU A 34 4.59 -1.61 1.85
N LEU A 35 4.06 -2.61 1.14
CA LEU A 35 3.99 -3.99 1.65
C LEU A 35 5.38 -4.59 1.90
N ARG A 36 6.36 -4.21 1.07
CA ARG A 36 7.76 -4.59 1.25
C ARG A 36 8.34 -3.97 2.52
N ALA A 37 8.10 -2.68 2.75
CA ALA A 37 8.55 -1.98 3.95
C ALA A 37 7.94 -2.57 5.22
N GLU A 38 6.61 -2.77 5.24
CA GLU A 38 5.89 -3.43 6.33
C GLU A 38 6.45 -4.83 6.64
N TYR A 39 6.72 -5.62 5.60
CA TYR A 39 7.31 -6.95 5.75
C TYR A 39 8.70 -6.89 6.40
N ILE A 40 9.56 -5.97 5.95
CA ILE A 40 10.91 -5.80 6.50
C ILE A 40 10.83 -5.37 7.97
N LEU A 41 9.95 -4.43 8.31
CA LEU A 41 9.73 -3.99 9.70
C LEU A 41 9.21 -5.12 10.59
N ALA A 42 8.26 -5.93 10.10
CA ALA A 42 7.74 -7.07 10.82
C ALA A 42 8.83 -8.12 11.13
N LYS A 43 9.81 -8.28 10.23
CA LYS A 43 10.99 -9.14 10.48
C LYS A 43 11.91 -8.63 11.59
N GLN A 44 11.83 -7.35 11.92
CA GLN A 44 12.53 -6.74 13.06
C GLN A 44 11.67 -6.68 14.34
N GLY A 45 10.49 -7.31 14.33
CA GLY A 45 9.54 -7.28 15.45
C GLY A 45 8.74 -5.98 15.55
N ILE A 46 8.77 -5.13 14.52
CA ILE A 46 8.03 -3.88 14.46
C ILE A 46 6.82 -4.09 13.58
N TYR A 47 5.66 -4.21 14.22
CA TYR A 47 4.38 -4.40 13.55
C TYR A 47 3.69 -3.05 13.37
N GLU A 48 2.90 -2.92 12.31
CA GLU A 48 1.83 -1.91 12.29
C GLU A 48 0.78 -2.33 13.31
N ASP A 49 0.45 -1.42 14.23
CA ASP A 49 -0.80 -1.50 14.98
C ASP A 49 -1.83 -0.64 14.22
N GLU A 50 -2.98 -1.24 13.89
CA GLU A 50 -4.06 -0.54 13.19
C GLU A 50 -4.59 0.67 13.97
N ASN A 51 -4.37 0.70 15.29
CA ASN A 51 -4.76 1.80 16.18
C ASN A 51 -3.67 2.87 16.34
N GLU A 52 -2.45 2.61 15.85
CA GLU A 52 -1.35 3.55 15.95
C GLU A 52 -1.52 4.65 14.90
N LYS A 53 -2.00 5.79 15.39
CA LYS A 53 -2.16 6.98 14.57
C LYS A 53 -0.79 7.57 14.27
N LEU A 54 -0.68 8.15 13.07
CA LEU A 54 0.48 8.97 12.75
C LEU A 54 0.55 10.14 13.74
N GLU A 55 1.61 10.21 14.53
CA GLU A 55 1.86 11.31 15.47
C GLU A 55 2.47 12.53 14.75
N ASP A 56 1.80 12.98 13.70
CA ASP A 56 2.23 14.10 12.87
C ASP A 56 1.01 14.96 12.51
N PRO A 57 0.64 15.91 13.38
CA PRO A 57 -0.54 16.75 13.19
C PRO A 57 -0.49 17.56 11.90
N GLU A 58 0.70 18.07 11.55
CA GLU A 58 0.91 18.89 10.35
C GLU A 58 0.63 18.09 9.08
N PHE A 59 1.17 16.88 9.01
CA PHE A 59 0.89 15.97 7.89
C PHE A 59 -0.57 15.53 7.87
N ILE A 60 -1.20 15.26 9.02
CA ILE A 60 -2.62 14.88 9.06
C ILE A 60 -3.50 16.00 8.48
N THR A 61 -3.27 17.25 8.88
CA THR A 61 -3.99 18.40 8.33
C THR A 61 -3.78 18.50 6.83
N GLU A 62 -2.54 18.37 6.35
CA GLU A 62 -2.23 18.38 4.91
C GLU A 62 -3.00 17.28 4.15
N ILE A 63 -3.06 16.06 4.69
CA ILE A 63 -3.81 14.94 4.09
C ILE A 63 -5.31 15.24 4.05
N MET A 64 -5.86 15.85 5.10
CA MET A 64 -7.27 16.24 5.15
C MET A 64 -7.58 17.33 4.11
N ASP A 65 -6.73 18.34 3.99
CA ASP A 65 -6.90 19.43 3.02
C ASP A 65 -6.87 18.90 1.58
N ILE A 66 -5.91 18.01 1.26
CA ILE A 66 -5.82 17.39 -0.07
C ILE A 66 -7.07 16.53 -0.37
N ARG A 67 -7.59 15.81 0.63
CA ARG A 67 -8.84 15.04 0.47
C ARG A 67 -10.02 15.94 0.17
N GLN A 68 -10.14 17.06 0.86
CA GLN A 68 -11.18 18.05 0.60
C GLN A 68 -11.04 18.62 -0.82
N GLU A 69 -9.83 18.96 -1.26
CA GLU A 69 -9.58 19.47 -2.62
C GLU A 69 -9.98 18.43 -3.67
N ILE A 70 -9.72 17.13 -3.44
CA ILE A 70 -10.19 16.04 -4.31
C ILE A 70 -11.72 15.97 -4.29
N GLU A 71 -12.37 16.07 -3.13
CA GLU A 71 -13.84 16.02 -3.00
C GLU A 71 -14.56 17.22 -3.63
N ASP A 72 -13.93 18.39 -3.66
CA ASP A 72 -14.49 19.61 -4.25
C ASP A 72 -14.15 19.78 -5.75
N ALA A 73 -13.08 19.12 -6.22
CA ALA A 73 -12.70 19.17 -7.63
C ALA A 73 -13.85 18.72 -8.53
N SER A 74 -14.23 19.58 -9.48
CA SER A 74 -15.37 19.35 -10.40
C SER A 74 -14.91 19.03 -11.83
N ASP A 75 -13.59 18.99 -12.06
CA ASP A 75 -12.97 18.77 -13.35
C ASP A 75 -11.80 17.78 -13.25
N ASP A 76 -11.61 17.00 -14.31
CA ASP A 76 -10.57 15.97 -14.40
C ASP A 76 -9.15 16.55 -14.44
N GLU A 77 -8.99 17.79 -14.90
CA GLU A 77 -7.67 18.45 -14.98
C GLU A 77 -7.11 18.72 -13.58
N THR A 78 -7.94 19.25 -12.68
CA THR A 78 -7.62 19.46 -11.26
C THR A 78 -7.31 18.14 -10.58
N LEU A 79 -8.12 17.11 -10.77
CA LEU A 79 -7.89 15.78 -10.21
C LEU A 79 -6.57 15.16 -10.71
N THR A 80 -6.28 15.28 -12.01
CA THR A 80 -5.04 14.78 -12.61
C THR A 80 -3.83 15.52 -12.05
N ARG A 81 -3.91 16.84 -11.89
CA ARG A 81 -2.85 17.66 -11.29
C ARG A 81 -2.58 17.25 -9.84
N LEU A 82 -3.63 16.98 -9.06
CA LEU A 82 -3.51 16.53 -7.68
C LEU A 82 -2.91 15.12 -7.57
N SER A 83 -3.37 14.18 -8.40
CA SER A 83 -2.77 12.84 -8.45
C SER A 83 -1.29 12.91 -8.84
N LYS A 84 -0.92 13.75 -9.82
CA LYS A 84 0.49 13.93 -10.20
C LYS A 84 1.35 14.43 -9.04
N LYS A 85 0.92 15.50 -8.35
CA LYS A 85 1.63 16.01 -7.16
C LYS A 85 1.75 14.96 -6.06
N ASN A 86 0.69 14.18 -5.85
CA ASN A 86 0.68 13.12 -4.85
C ASN A 86 1.64 11.97 -5.23
N LYS A 87 1.71 11.60 -6.51
CA LYS A 87 2.66 10.60 -7.03
C LYS A 87 4.12 11.03 -6.82
N GLU A 88 4.45 12.30 -7.05
CA GLU A 88 5.78 12.83 -6.74
C GLU A 88 6.12 12.68 -5.24
N LYS A 89 5.17 12.97 -4.34
CA LYS A 89 5.34 12.75 -2.89
C LYS A 89 5.49 11.28 -2.53
N ILE A 90 4.73 10.39 -3.18
CA ILE A 90 4.83 8.95 -3.01
C ILE A 90 6.24 8.47 -3.36
N ASP A 91 6.76 8.86 -4.52
CA ASP A 91 8.10 8.45 -4.98
C ASP A 91 9.21 8.93 -4.04
N LEU A 92 9.11 10.19 -3.58
CA LEU A 92 10.04 10.73 -2.58
C LEU A 92 9.97 9.95 -1.26
N THR A 93 8.76 9.64 -0.79
CA THR A 93 8.56 8.88 0.46
C THR A 93 9.08 7.45 0.32
N ILE A 94 8.92 6.80 -0.84
CA ILE A 94 9.49 5.49 -1.11
C ILE A 94 11.03 5.53 -1.01
N GLY A 95 11.66 6.55 -1.59
CA GLY A 95 13.10 6.77 -1.46
C GLY A 95 13.53 6.93 -0.01
N GLN A 96 12.80 7.74 0.77
CA GLN A 96 13.05 7.93 2.20
C GLN A 96 12.92 6.64 2.99
N VAL A 97 11.84 5.87 2.80
CA VAL A 97 11.64 4.57 3.45
C VAL A 97 12.79 3.62 3.13
N SER A 98 13.21 3.56 1.87
CA SER A 98 14.31 2.70 1.42
C SER A 98 15.62 3.06 2.13
N GLN A 99 15.94 4.35 2.21
CA GLN A 99 17.13 4.84 2.90
C GLN A 99 17.08 4.54 4.41
N LEU A 100 15.95 4.81 5.06
CA LEU A 100 15.78 4.56 6.51
C LEU A 100 15.89 3.07 6.86
N ILE A 101 15.37 2.19 5.99
CA ILE A 101 15.55 0.73 6.13
C ILE A 101 17.03 0.35 5.96
N GLN A 102 17.73 0.91 4.98
CA GLN A 102 19.15 0.65 4.76
C GLN A 102 20.00 1.07 5.97
N ASP A 103 19.67 2.22 6.56
CA ASP A 103 20.33 2.76 7.76
C ASP A 103 19.88 2.06 9.05
N ARG A 104 18.98 1.06 8.96
CA ARG A 104 18.36 0.33 10.08
C ARG A 104 17.67 1.26 11.09
N ASN A 105 17.22 2.43 10.65
CA ASN A 105 16.45 3.36 11.46
C ASN A 105 14.97 2.96 11.44
N TRP A 106 14.65 1.91 12.18
CA TRP A 106 13.34 1.27 12.08
C TRP A 106 12.18 2.13 12.57
N LYS A 107 12.40 2.94 13.61
CA LYS A 107 11.36 3.85 14.14
C LYS A 107 10.96 4.88 13.07
N ALA A 108 11.93 5.53 12.45
CA ALA A 108 11.65 6.49 11.39
C ALA A 108 11.10 5.81 10.12
N ALA A 109 11.62 4.62 9.76
CA ALA A 109 11.09 3.84 8.64
C ALA A 109 9.62 3.47 8.83
N LYS A 110 9.20 3.13 10.06
CA LYS A 110 7.79 2.90 10.41
C LYS A 110 6.96 4.15 10.16
N THR A 111 7.34 5.30 10.74
CA THR A 111 6.62 6.56 10.54
C THR A 111 6.51 6.94 9.06
N ALA A 112 7.61 6.79 8.29
CA ALA A 112 7.61 7.07 6.85
C ALA A 112 6.73 6.09 6.07
N SER A 113 6.66 4.81 6.46
CA SER A 113 5.76 3.82 5.86
C SER A 113 4.29 4.15 6.14
N THR A 114 3.98 4.59 7.36
CA THR A 114 2.64 5.08 7.70
C THR A 114 2.26 6.32 6.87
N ARG A 115 3.18 7.28 6.67
CA ARG A 115 2.94 8.42 5.76
C ARG A 115 2.66 7.95 4.33
N LEU A 116 3.46 7.00 3.82
CA LEU A 116 3.26 6.42 2.48
C LEU A 116 1.86 5.79 2.34
N LYS A 117 1.37 5.09 3.38
CA LYS A 117 0.02 4.52 3.41
C LYS A 117 -1.07 5.57 3.23
N TYR A 118 -0.95 6.72 3.90
CA TYR A 118 -1.91 7.83 3.73
C TYR A 118 -1.87 8.44 2.32
N LEU A 119 -0.67 8.66 1.76
CA LEU A 119 -0.51 9.18 0.40
C LEU A 119 -1.10 8.23 -0.66
N LEU A 120 -0.89 6.93 -0.53
CA LEU A 120 -1.53 5.92 -1.39
C LEU A 120 -3.06 5.92 -1.23
N GLY A 121 -3.56 6.22 -0.03
CA GLY A 121 -4.99 6.39 0.22
C GLY A 121 -5.58 7.61 -0.50
N ILE A 122 -4.82 8.69 -0.64
CA ILE A 122 -5.21 9.87 -1.43
C ILE A 122 -5.25 9.54 -2.91
N ASP A 123 -4.22 8.87 -3.45
CA ASP A 123 -4.16 8.54 -4.88
C ASP A 123 -5.35 7.68 -5.30
N LYS A 124 -5.68 6.67 -4.48
CA LYS A 124 -6.89 5.84 -4.68
C LYS A 124 -8.18 6.64 -4.64
N ALA A 125 -8.28 7.65 -3.78
CA ALA A 125 -9.46 8.51 -3.72
C ALA A 125 -9.60 9.37 -4.98
N ALA A 126 -8.50 9.94 -5.47
CA ALA A 126 -8.46 10.69 -6.71
C ALA A 126 -8.84 9.81 -7.92
N GLU A 127 -8.22 8.63 -8.06
CA GLU A 127 -8.54 7.67 -9.13
C GLU A 127 -10.01 7.25 -9.11
N LYS A 128 -10.55 6.96 -7.93
CA LYS A 128 -11.96 6.60 -7.79
C LYS A 128 -12.88 7.72 -8.29
N LYS A 129 -12.55 8.98 -8.02
CA LYS A 129 -13.37 10.12 -8.44
C LYS A 129 -13.29 10.37 -9.94
N ILE A 130 -12.11 10.25 -10.55
CA ILE A 130 -11.93 10.34 -12.02
C ILE A 130 -12.78 9.29 -12.73
N HIS A 131 -12.87 8.07 -12.20
CA HIS A 131 -13.65 6.98 -12.81
C HIS A 131 -15.16 7.01 -12.49
N HIS A 132 -15.64 7.97 -11.67
CA HIS A 132 -17.05 8.09 -11.29
C HIS A 132 -17.81 9.23 -12.00
N TYR A 133 -17.15 9.92 -12.93
CA TYR A 133 -17.75 10.80 -13.93
C TYR A 133 -17.87 10.07 -15.28
#